data_AF-A0A925J1I7-F1
#
_entry.id   AF-A0A925J1I7-F1
#
_cell.length_a   1.000
_cell.length_b   1.000
_cell.length_c   1.000
_cell.angle_alpha   90.00
_cell.angle_beta   90.00
_cell.angle_gamma   90.00
#
_symmetry.space_group_name_H-M   'P 1'
#
loop_
_entity.id
_entity.type
_entity.pdbx_description
1 polymer ?
#
loop_
_entity_poly.entity_id
_entity_poly.type
_entity_poly.pdbx_seq_one_letter_code
_entity_poly.pdbx_strand_id
1 'polypeptide(L)'
;MTTQTASGEASTSISGDSADKRGEALVRVVNAVPQLNALRIRADSTHVLPVVDYKGVTPYQAIDHNWVSFQASASPDDVYEPLETNREVLSDGHRYTMVVMRDAKATGFQTRVVRDDISDDMTRAHLRVIHAAQGIDEVKVIARRGDELFSGVSFTSDAGFKDLAPWAGTLEFRAENENRLLLSMPKVDLKAGRSYTIVLTLGKKGTLEAFWFEDMQSTN
;
A
#
# COMPACT_ATOMS: atom_id res chain seq x y z
N MET A 1 -3.99 11.96 -11.05
CA MET A 1 -4.58 10.97 -10.12
C MET A 1 -4.57 11.56 -8.73
N THR A 2 -5.65 11.35 -7.97
CA THR A 2 -5.77 11.84 -6.59
C THR A 2 -5.76 10.65 -5.63
N THR A 3 -4.86 10.68 -4.65
CA THR A 3 -4.85 9.73 -3.52
C THR A 3 -5.50 10.41 -2.32
N GLN A 4 -6.44 9.75 -1.65
CA GLN A 4 -7.01 10.17 -0.38
C GLN A 4 -6.80 9.11 0.70
N THR A 5 -6.37 9.52 1.89
CA THR A 5 -6.15 8.62 3.03
C THR A 5 -7.37 8.55 3.95
N ALA A 6 -7.40 7.56 4.83
CA ALA A 6 -8.43 7.47 5.88
C ALA A 6 -8.46 8.69 6.84
N SER A 7 -7.37 9.44 6.97
CA SER A 7 -7.32 10.69 7.76
C SER A 7 -7.85 11.91 6.99
N GLY A 8 -8.20 11.73 5.71
CA GLY A 8 -8.73 12.79 4.85
C GLY A 8 -7.65 13.59 4.11
N GLU A 9 -6.37 13.26 4.30
CA GLU A 9 -5.28 13.86 3.54
C GLU A 9 -5.42 13.48 2.07
N ALA A 10 -5.24 14.46 1.18
CA ALA A 10 -5.34 14.26 -0.26
C ALA A 10 -4.07 14.77 -0.94
N SER A 11 -3.63 14.04 -1.96
CA SER A 11 -2.51 14.45 -2.81
C SER A 11 -2.81 14.12 -4.27
N THR A 12 -2.23 14.90 -5.18
CA THR A 12 -2.39 14.70 -6.61
C THR A 12 -1.05 14.39 -7.26
N SER A 13 -1.08 13.54 -8.27
CA SER A 13 0.04 13.31 -9.18
C SER A 13 -0.37 13.57 -10.62
N ILE A 14 0.65 13.84 -11.45
CA ILE A 14 0.59 13.85 -12.92
C ILE A 14 -0.07 12.57 -13.46
N SER A 15 -0.58 12.57 -14.70
CA SER A 15 -1.09 11.34 -15.33
C SER A 15 0.03 10.37 -15.73
N GLY A 16 -0.32 9.10 -15.93
CA GLY A 16 0.62 8.08 -16.45
C GLY A 16 1.18 8.50 -17.81
N ASP A 17 0.31 8.91 -18.75
CA ASP A 17 0.72 9.42 -20.07
C ASP A 17 1.70 10.60 -20.01
N SER A 18 1.55 11.48 -19.00
CA SER A 18 2.47 12.61 -18.83
C SER A 18 3.83 12.17 -18.29
N ALA A 19 3.85 11.15 -17.43
CA ALA A 19 5.07 10.55 -16.91
C ALA A 19 5.79 9.74 -18.01
N ASP A 20 5.05 8.97 -18.80
CA ASP A 20 5.56 8.23 -19.95
C ASP A 20 6.28 9.14 -20.96
N LYS A 21 5.65 10.26 -21.33
CA LYS A 21 6.25 11.29 -22.21
C LYS A 21 7.53 11.90 -21.65
N ARG A 22 7.75 11.83 -20.33
CA ARG A 22 8.95 12.33 -19.67
C ARG A 22 9.97 11.23 -19.37
N GLY A 23 9.69 9.97 -19.69
CA GLY A 23 10.54 8.84 -19.31
C GLY A 23 10.59 8.65 -17.79
N GLU A 24 9.46 8.89 -17.12
CA GLU A 24 9.34 8.82 -15.67
C GLU A 24 8.40 7.69 -15.24
N ALA A 25 8.79 6.93 -14.23
CA ALA A 25 7.89 6.12 -13.42
C ALA A 25 7.41 6.90 -12.19
N LEU A 26 6.31 6.45 -11.57
CA LEU A 26 5.73 7.11 -10.41
C LEU A 26 5.72 6.19 -9.20
N VAL A 27 6.37 6.60 -8.11
CA VAL A 27 6.52 5.77 -6.91
C VAL A 27 5.95 6.49 -5.69
N ARG A 28 5.16 5.78 -4.88
CA ARG A 28 4.79 6.21 -3.53
C ARG A 28 5.26 5.19 -2.50
N VAL A 29 5.35 5.62 -1.25
CA VAL A 29 5.80 4.80 -0.13
C VAL A 29 4.68 4.62 0.88
N VAL A 30 4.54 3.41 1.39
CA VAL A 30 3.68 3.04 2.51
C VAL A 30 4.55 2.47 3.63
N ASN A 31 4.42 3.03 4.83
CA ASN A 31 5.10 2.51 6.02
C ASN A 31 4.16 1.59 6.83
N ALA A 32 4.39 0.28 6.73
CA ALA A 32 3.67 -0.73 7.49
C ALA A 32 4.51 -1.28 8.66
N VAL A 33 5.47 -0.52 9.18
CA VAL A 33 6.41 -0.93 10.24
C VAL A 33 6.05 -0.24 11.57
N PRO A 34 5.43 -0.94 12.54
CA PRO A 34 4.98 -0.32 13.79
C PRO A 34 6.11 0.19 14.70
N GLN A 35 7.32 -0.34 14.53
CA GLN A 35 8.49 0.06 15.32
C GLN A 35 9.15 1.35 14.81
N LEU A 36 8.85 1.77 13.57
CA LEU A 36 9.40 2.98 12.97
C LEU A 36 8.32 4.05 12.95
N ASN A 37 8.44 5.05 13.82
CA ASN A 37 7.48 6.16 13.86
C ASN A 37 7.36 6.84 12.49
N ALA A 38 8.50 7.00 11.81
CA ALA A 38 8.59 7.55 10.48
C ALA A 38 9.72 6.87 9.68
N LEU A 39 9.52 6.76 8.38
CA LEU A 39 10.40 6.10 7.43
C LEU A 39 10.91 7.13 6.42
N ARG A 40 12.21 7.10 6.13
CA ARG A 40 12.82 7.81 5.00
C ARG A 40 13.19 6.80 3.94
N ILE A 41 12.94 7.17 2.69
CA ILE A 41 13.39 6.38 1.54
C ILE A 41 14.28 7.25 0.68
N ARG A 42 15.32 6.64 0.14
CA ARG A 42 16.13 7.18 -0.94
C ARG A 42 16.06 6.25 -2.14
N ALA A 43 15.77 6.81 -3.30
CA ALA A 43 16.03 6.19 -4.59
C ALA A 43 17.47 6.51 -4.98
N ASP A 44 18.26 5.46 -5.18
CA ASP A 44 19.71 5.50 -5.37
C ASP A 44 20.45 6.28 -4.27
N SER A 45 21.42 7.10 -4.64
CA SER A 45 22.29 7.81 -3.69
C SER A 45 21.85 9.25 -3.40
N THR A 46 20.94 9.83 -4.19
CA THR A 46 20.66 11.27 -4.17
C THR A 46 19.17 11.64 -4.08
N HIS A 47 18.25 10.81 -4.58
CA HIS A 47 16.84 11.18 -4.65
C HIS A 47 16.10 10.76 -3.37
N VAL A 48 15.84 11.71 -2.48
CA VAL A 48 15.11 11.47 -1.22
C VAL A 48 13.62 11.63 -1.45
N LEU A 49 12.85 10.58 -1.14
CA LEU A 49 11.39 10.61 -1.17
C LEU A 49 10.84 11.26 0.11
N PRO A 50 9.58 11.74 0.10
CA PRO A 50 8.92 12.26 1.28
C PRO A 50 8.96 11.26 2.45
N VAL A 51 9.19 11.79 3.66
CA VAL A 51 9.12 11.02 4.90
C VAL A 51 7.68 10.53 5.10
N VAL A 52 7.52 9.30 5.58
CA VAL A 52 6.20 8.70 5.80
C VAL A 52 6.08 8.10 7.20
N ASP A 53 5.08 8.60 7.93
CA ASP A 53 4.76 8.12 9.27
C ASP A 53 4.21 6.69 9.24
N TYR A 54 4.25 5.99 10.36
CA TYR A 54 3.63 4.67 10.51
C TYR A 54 2.14 4.70 10.12
N LYS A 55 1.73 3.81 9.21
CA LYS A 55 0.41 3.75 8.56
C LYS A 55 0.10 4.95 7.64
N GLY A 56 1.12 5.70 7.26
CA GLY A 56 1.06 6.77 6.27
C GLY A 56 1.31 6.27 4.85
N VAL A 57 0.96 7.14 3.90
CA VAL A 57 1.23 6.97 2.46
C VAL A 57 1.73 8.30 1.90
N THR A 58 2.80 8.28 1.11
CA THR A 58 3.30 9.50 0.45
C THR A 58 2.48 9.81 -0.80
N PRO A 59 2.52 11.07 -1.29
CA PRO A 59 2.23 11.35 -2.69
C PRO A 59 3.17 10.56 -3.61
N TYR A 60 2.73 10.30 -4.84
CA TYR A 60 3.63 9.77 -5.87
C TYR A 60 4.72 10.78 -6.22
N GLN A 61 5.95 10.30 -6.33
CA GLN A 61 7.11 11.03 -6.83
C GLN A 61 7.54 10.45 -8.17
N ALA A 62 8.00 11.32 -9.07
CA ALA A 62 8.56 10.90 -10.34
C ALA A 62 9.98 10.35 -10.14
N ILE A 63 10.27 9.24 -10.80
CA ILE A 63 11.59 8.62 -10.89
C ILE A 63 11.97 8.57 -12.37
N ASP A 64 13.08 9.23 -12.72
CA ASP A 64 13.51 9.49 -14.10
C ASP A 64 14.42 8.40 -14.70
N HIS A 65 14.43 7.22 -14.08
CA HIS A 65 15.22 6.07 -14.53
C HIS A 65 14.54 4.75 -14.13
N ASN A 66 14.77 3.72 -14.96
CA ASN A 66 14.05 2.45 -14.86
C ASN A 66 14.75 1.38 -14.03
N TRP A 67 15.99 1.57 -13.60
CA TRP A 67 16.68 0.65 -12.69
C TRP A 67 17.02 1.39 -11.41
N VAL A 68 16.29 1.12 -10.33
CA VAL A 68 16.33 1.95 -9.12
C VAL A 68 16.72 1.10 -7.92
N SER A 69 17.63 1.61 -7.09
CA SER A 69 17.95 1.03 -5.79
C SER A 69 17.26 1.83 -4.68
N PHE A 70 16.17 1.32 -4.13
CA PHE A 70 15.49 1.91 -2.98
C PHE A 70 16.18 1.49 -1.68
N GLN A 71 16.54 2.47 -0.86
CA GLN A 71 17.08 2.25 0.47
C GLN A 71 16.08 2.79 1.49
N ALA A 72 15.75 1.99 2.50
CA ALA A 72 14.86 2.39 3.57
C ALA A 72 15.65 2.67 4.85
N SER A 73 15.36 3.76 5.56
CA SER A 73 15.96 4.08 6.86
C SER A 73 14.93 4.66 7.83
N ALA A 74 15.25 4.63 9.12
CA ALA A 74 14.44 5.30 10.13
C ALA A 74 14.57 6.83 10.03
N SER A 75 13.54 7.52 10.50
CA SER A 75 13.51 8.97 10.77
C SER A 75 13.26 9.20 12.26
N PRO A 76 13.84 10.23 12.91
CA PRO A 76 14.59 11.35 12.34
C PRO A 76 16.12 11.19 12.25
N ASP A 77 16.68 10.00 12.48
CA ASP A 77 18.13 9.76 12.62
C ASP A 77 19.03 10.65 11.74
N ASP A 78 19.99 11.35 12.34
CA ASP A 78 20.84 12.33 11.63
C ASP A 78 21.74 11.66 10.56
N VAL A 79 22.02 10.37 10.73
CA VAL A 79 22.78 9.55 9.78
C VAL A 79 21.82 8.66 9.00
N TYR A 80 21.98 8.63 7.68
CA TYR A 80 21.24 7.70 6.83
C TYR A 80 21.91 6.33 6.80
N GLU A 81 21.53 5.45 7.73
CA GLU A 81 21.93 4.05 7.72
C GLU A 81 20.80 3.20 7.11
N PRO A 82 21.01 2.57 5.93
CA PRO A 82 19.99 1.72 5.32
C PRO A 82 19.68 0.51 6.19
N LEU A 83 18.41 0.39 6.59
CA LEU A 83 17.85 -0.78 7.25
C LEU A 83 17.52 -1.89 6.25
N GLU A 84 17.24 -1.51 5.00
CA GLU A 84 16.99 -2.42 3.88
C GLU A 84 17.36 -1.74 2.56
N THR A 85 17.77 -2.54 1.57
CA THR A 85 17.97 -2.12 0.18
C THR A 85 17.27 -3.07 -0.79
N ASN A 86 16.36 -2.54 -1.60
CA ASN A 86 15.62 -3.27 -2.62
C ASN A 86 15.90 -2.65 -4.00
N ARG A 87 16.03 -3.48 -5.04
CA ARG A 87 16.29 -3.02 -6.41
C ARG A 87 15.11 -3.43 -7.29
N GLU A 88 14.60 -2.48 -8.06
CA GLU A 88 13.44 -2.69 -8.90
C GLU A 88 13.67 -2.17 -10.31
N VAL A 89 13.01 -2.83 -11.25
CA VAL A 89 12.87 -2.33 -12.61
C VAL A 89 11.51 -1.65 -12.73
N LEU A 90 11.53 -0.35 -12.96
CA LEU A 90 10.34 0.45 -13.20
C LEU A 90 10.10 0.58 -14.71
N SER A 91 8.88 0.94 -15.06
CA SER A 91 8.48 1.21 -16.43
C SER A 91 7.87 2.61 -16.49
N ASP A 92 8.29 3.38 -17.48
CA ASP A 92 7.79 4.73 -17.73
C ASP A 92 6.25 4.73 -17.80
N GLY A 93 5.64 5.79 -17.28
CA GLY A 93 4.18 5.93 -17.23
C GLY A 93 3.48 5.11 -16.13
N HIS A 94 4.12 4.06 -15.60
CA HIS A 94 3.52 3.21 -14.58
C HIS A 94 3.65 3.77 -13.17
N ARG A 95 2.75 3.30 -12.31
CA ARG A 95 2.66 3.64 -10.89
C ARG A 95 3.01 2.45 -10.03
N TYR A 96 3.69 2.73 -8.92
CA TYR A 96 4.14 1.73 -7.99
C TYR A 96 3.89 2.17 -6.55
N THR A 97 3.33 1.26 -5.75
CA THR A 97 3.25 1.37 -4.29
C THR A 97 4.36 0.53 -3.69
N MET A 98 5.30 1.20 -3.03
CA MET A 98 6.34 0.56 -2.25
C MET A 98 5.90 0.41 -0.80
N VAL A 99 5.66 -0.82 -0.35
CA VAL A 99 5.29 -1.12 1.03
C VAL A 99 6.51 -1.63 1.78
N VAL A 100 6.94 -0.89 2.80
CA VAL A 100 8.01 -1.31 3.70
C VAL A 100 7.40 -1.95 4.95
N MET A 101 7.90 -3.13 5.31
CA MET A 101 7.37 -3.97 6.38
C MET A 101 8.49 -4.75 7.09
N ARG A 102 8.16 -5.47 8.16
CA ARG A 102 9.10 -6.42 8.78
C ARG A 102 9.32 -7.63 7.87
N ASP A 103 10.52 -8.21 7.92
CA ASP A 103 10.81 -9.48 7.24
C ASP A 103 10.06 -10.65 7.90
N ALA A 104 9.97 -11.80 7.23
CA ALA A 104 9.25 -12.97 7.76
C ALA A 104 9.78 -13.44 9.13
N LYS A 105 11.08 -13.25 9.39
CA LYS A 105 11.76 -13.65 10.63
C LYS A 105 11.57 -12.67 11.79
N ALA A 106 10.95 -11.52 11.56
CA ALA A 106 10.89 -10.41 12.50
C ALA A 106 12.27 -9.98 13.00
N THR A 107 13.32 -10.08 12.20
CA THR A 107 14.69 -9.66 12.56
C THR A 107 15.15 -8.46 11.76
N GLY A 108 14.53 -8.19 10.62
CA GLY A 108 14.86 -7.07 9.75
C GLY A 108 13.63 -6.48 9.09
N PHE A 109 13.86 -5.83 7.96
CA PHE A 109 12.85 -5.19 7.15
C PHE A 109 12.93 -5.75 5.73
N GLN A 110 11.83 -5.61 5.01
CA GLN A 110 11.76 -5.95 3.59
C GLN A 110 10.84 -4.97 2.90
N THR A 111 11.02 -4.86 1.59
CA THR A 111 10.25 -3.98 0.73
C THR A 111 9.51 -4.79 -0.32
N ARG A 112 8.22 -4.50 -0.51
CA ARG A 112 7.40 -5.05 -1.60
C ARG A 112 6.97 -3.91 -2.50
N VAL A 113 7.34 -3.96 -3.78
CA VAL A 113 6.95 -2.96 -4.78
C VAL A 113 5.86 -3.52 -5.68
N VAL A 114 4.65 -2.98 -5.55
CA VAL A 114 3.46 -3.44 -6.28
C VAL A 114 3.11 -2.43 -7.36
N ARG A 115 2.86 -2.88 -8.59
CA ARG A 115 2.31 -2.01 -9.64
C ARG A 115 0.87 -1.62 -9.29
N ASP A 116 0.53 -0.36 -9.51
CA ASP A 116 -0.82 0.14 -9.35
C ASP A 116 -1.51 0.18 -10.71
N ASP A 117 -2.27 -0.87 -11.00
CA ASP A 117 -3.13 -0.95 -12.18
C ASP A 117 -4.49 -0.34 -11.84
N ILE A 118 -4.55 0.99 -11.93
CA ILE A 118 -5.78 1.75 -11.68
C ILE A 118 -6.73 1.51 -12.85
N SER A 119 -7.92 1.00 -12.56
CA SER A 119 -8.96 0.78 -13.56
C SER A 119 -9.58 2.09 -14.06
N ASP A 120 -9.98 2.10 -15.33
CA ASP A 120 -10.79 3.14 -15.97
C ASP A 120 -12.31 2.91 -15.77
N ASP A 121 -12.69 1.79 -15.15
CA ASP A 121 -14.10 1.45 -14.90
C ASP A 121 -14.71 2.33 -13.80
N MET A 122 -15.49 3.31 -14.23
CA MET A 122 -16.19 4.23 -13.34
C MET A 122 -17.45 3.66 -12.69
N THR A 123 -17.82 2.41 -13.00
CA THR A 123 -19.05 1.76 -12.52
C THR A 123 -18.82 0.80 -11.34
N ARG A 124 -17.56 0.40 -11.11
CA ARG A 124 -17.16 -0.56 -10.07
C ARG A 124 -16.27 0.11 -9.03
N ALA A 125 -16.26 -0.46 -7.83
CA ALA A 125 -15.21 -0.20 -6.85
C ALA A 125 -14.11 -1.24 -7.05
N HIS A 126 -12.84 -0.83 -7.00
CA HIS A 126 -11.70 -1.75 -7.14
C HIS A 126 -11.03 -1.90 -5.80
N LEU A 127 -11.08 -3.08 -5.19
CA LEU A 127 -10.48 -3.30 -3.87
C LEU A 127 -9.21 -4.13 -4.00
N ARG A 128 -8.14 -3.78 -3.30
CA ARG A 128 -6.94 -4.61 -3.12
C ARG A 128 -6.59 -4.69 -1.65
N VAL A 129 -6.05 -5.84 -1.24
CA VAL A 129 -5.50 -6.04 0.10
C VAL A 129 -4.04 -6.41 0.00
N ILE A 130 -3.20 -5.74 0.79
CA ILE A 130 -1.77 -6.02 0.93
C ILE A 130 -1.53 -6.51 2.35
N HIS A 131 -0.93 -7.70 2.49
CA HIS A 131 -0.68 -8.30 3.80
C HIS A 131 0.76 -8.06 4.28
N ALA A 132 0.97 -6.99 5.07
CA ALA A 132 2.25 -6.65 5.68
C ALA A 132 2.36 -7.01 7.18
N ALA A 133 1.36 -7.70 7.74
CA ALA A 133 1.34 -8.10 9.16
C ALA A 133 2.21 -9.34 9.41
N GLN A 134 3.51 -9.14 9.67
CA GLN A 134 4.44 -10.22 10.01
C GLN A 134 3.91 -11.09 11.16
N GLY A 135 4.02 -12.42 11.04
CA GLY A 135 3.59 -13.36 12.08
C GLY A 135 2.07 -13.63 12.11
N ILE A 136 1.30 -12.96 11.24
CA ILE A 136 -0.07 -13.35 10.92
C ILE A 136 -0.02 -14.18 9.64
N ASP A 137 -0.60 -15.38 9.72
CA ASP A 137 -0.73 -16.31 8.59
C ASP A 137 -1.78 -15.80 7.59
N GLU A 138 -2.14 -16.60 6.59
CA GLU A 138 -3.09 -16.22 5.55
C GLU A 138 -4.42 -15.68 6.10
N VAL A 139 -4.86 -14.58 5.50
CA VAL A 139 -6.09 -13.88 5.88
C VAL A 139 -7.10 -13.94 4.75
N LYS A 140 -8.34 -14.30 5.07
CA LYS A 140 -9.50 -14.00 4.22
C LYS A 140 -10.20 -12.73 4.65
N VAL A 141 -10.85 -12.12 3.66
CA VAL A 141 -11.57 -10.87 3.79
C VAL A 141 -13.02 -11.11 3.42
N ILE A 142 -13.92 -10.86 4.35
CA ILE A 142 -15.35 -11.14 4.19
C ILE A 142 -16.14 -9.86 4.37
N ALA A 143 -17.09 -9.60 3.47
CA ALA A 143 -18.13 -8.60 3.72
C ALA A 143 -19.08 -9.17 4.79
N ARG A 144 -19.19 -8.54 5.96
CA ARG A 144 -20.02 -9.07 7.06
C ARG A 144 -21.45 -9.36 6.57
N ARG A 145 -21.90 -10.61 6.75
CA ARG A 145 -23.20 -11.14 6.26
C ARG A 145 -23.34 -11.14 4.72
N GLY A 146 -22.24 -11.14 4.01
CA GLY A 146 -22.18 -11.21 2.55
C GLY A 146 -21.05 -12.12 2.10
N ASP A 147 -20.55 -11.84 0.90
CA ASP A 147 -19.60 -12.70 0.22
C ASP A 147 -18.18 -12.59 0.79
N GLU A 148 -17.43 -13.66 0.57
CA GLU A 148 -15.98 -13.62 0.66
C GLU A 148 -15.40 -12.78 -0.49
N LEU A 149 -14.65 -11.74 -0.12
CA LEU A 149 -14.01 -10.84 -1.06
C LEU A 149 -12.64 -11.37 -1.47
N PHE A 150 -11.86 -11.87 -0.52
CA PHE A 150 -10.54 -12.46 -0.78
C PHE A 150 -10.35 -13.69 0.08
N SER A 151 -9.73 -14.72 -0.49
CA SER A 151 -9.29 -15.95 0.18
C SER A 151 -7.77 -16.00 0.23
N GLY A 152 -7.20 -16.49 1.32
CA GLY A 152 -5.79 -16.90 1.37
C GLY A 152 -4.80 -15.78 1.06
N VAL A 153 -5.02 -14.55 1.52
CA VAL A 153 -4.06 -13.46 1.31
C VAL A 153 -2.85 -13.70 2.21
N SER A 154 -1.81 -14.32 1.65
CA SER A 154 -0.58 -14.68 2.38
C SER A 154 0.27 -13.45 2.70
N PHE A 155 1.05 -13.54 3.78
CA PHE A 155 2.02 -12.50 4.13
C PHE A 155 2.95 -12.16 2.95
N THR A 156 3.27 -10.87 2.79
CA THR A 156 3.99 -10.24 1.65
C THR A 156 3.27 -10.20 0.32
N SER A 157 2.11 -10.87 0.20
CA SER A 157 1.33 -10.86 -1.04
C SER A 157 0.44 -9.62 -1.12
N ASP A 158 0.20 -9.21 -2.36
CA ASP A 158 -0.97 -8.41 -2.71
C ASP A 158 -1.96 -9.33 -3.45
N ALA A 159 -3.23 -9.27 -3.07
CA ALA A 159 -4.25 -10.14 -3.67
C ALA A 159 -4.70 -9.66 -5.07
N GLY A 160 -4.01 -8.68 -5.66
CA GLY A 160 -4.48 -7.93 -6.82
C GLY A 160 -5.74 -7.10 -6.53
N PHE A 161 -6.23 -6.38 -7.55
CA PHE A 161 -7.51 -5.70 -7.48
C PHE A 161 -8.67 -6.67 -7.78
N LYS A 162 -9.75 -6.57 -7.00
CA LYS A 162 -11.04 -7.22 -7.23
C LYS A 162 -12.10 -6.17 -7.49
N ASP A 163 -12.86 -6.36 -8.56
CA ASP A 163 -13.96 -5.48 -8.94
C ASP A 163 -15.23 -5.82 -8.18
N LEU A 164 -15.78 -4.84 -7.49
CA LEU A 164 -16.95 -4.97 -6.63
C LEU A 164 -18.03 -4.00 -7.08
N ALA A 165 -19.30 -4.41 -6.89
CA ALA A 165 -20.36 -3.42 -6.94
C ALA A 165 -20.12 -2.43 -5.78
N PRO A 166 -20.49 -1.15 -5.93
CA PRO A 166 -20.42 -0.20 -4.83
C PRO A 166 -21.09 -0.79 -3.58
N TRP A 167 -20.38 -0.71 -2.46
CA TRP A 167 -20.75 -1.47 -1.27
C TRP A 167 -20.34 -0.72 -0.02
N ALA A 168 -21.22 -0.70 0.98
CA ALA A 168 -20.93 -0.15 2.29
C ALA A 168 -21.28 -1.15 3.40
N GLY A 169 -20.47 -1.18 4.45
CA GLY A 169 -20.68 -2.10 5.56
C GLY A 169 -19.46 -2.31 6.44
N THR A 170 -19.32 -3.53 6.93
CA THR A 170 -18.20 -3.94 7.78
C THR A 170 -17.41 -5.02 7.07
N LEU A 171 -16.12 -4.80 6.87
CA LEU A 171 -15.20 -5.85 6.43
C LEU A 171 -14.66 -6.60 7.64
N GLU A 172 -14.57 -7.92 7.52
CA GLU A 172 -13.97 -8.79 8.51
C GLU A 172 -12.74 -9.47 7.93
N PHE A 173 -11.64 -9.37 8.67
CA PHE A 173 -10.39 -10.06 8.37
C PHE A 173 -10.28 -11.25 9.31
N ARG A 174 -10.20 -12.44 8.75
CA ARG A 174 -10.24 -13.70 9.49
C ARG A 174 -9.06 -14.56 9.10
N ALA A 175 -8.57 -15.37 10.03
CA ALA A 175 -7.61 -16.42 9.71
C ALA A 175 -8.24 -17.39 8.70
N GLU A 176 -7.50 -17.73 7.65
CA GLU A 176 -7.99 -18.59 6.55
C GLU A 176 -8.51 -19.93 7.08
N ASN A 177 -7.64 -20.66 7.78
CA ASN A 177 -7.86 -22.05 8.21
C ASN A 177 -8.86 -22.20 9.36
N GLU A 178 -8.81 -21.32 10.37
CA GLU A 178 -9.63 -21.46 11.59
C GLU A 178 -10.88 -20.57 11.58
N ASN A 179 -11.03 -19.71 10.57
CA ASN A 179 -12.09 -18.70 10.45
C ASN A 179 -12.23 -17.75 11.67
N ARG A 180 -11.19 -17.68 12.51
CA ARG A 180 -11.13 -16.81 13.68
C ARG A 180 -11.10 -15.35 13.24
N LEU A 181 -11.97 -14.52 13.82
CA LEU A 181 -11.96 -13.07 13.58
C LEU A 181 -10.69 -12.47 14.15
N LEU A 182 -9.89 -11.83 13.30
CA LEU A 182 -8.64 -11.15 13.67
C LEU A 182 -8.86 -9.64 13.79
N LEU A 183 -9.60 -9.06 12.85
CA LEU A 183 -9.91 -7.63 12.80
C LEU A 183 -11.29 -7.40 12.17
N SER A 184 -12.03 -6.44 12.71
CA SER A 184 -13.27 -5.93 12.13
C SER A 184 -13.09 -4.47 11.75
N MET A 185 -13.33 -4.11 10.50
CA MET A 185 -13.28 -2.74 10.00
C MET A 185 -14.70 -2.27 9.65
N PRO A 186 -15.39 -1.55 10.57
CA PRO A 186 -16.73 -1.05 10.33
C PRO A 186 -16.72 0.22 9.47
N LYS A 187 -17.89 0.60 8.94
CA LYS A 187 -18.10 1.86 8.20
C LYS A 187 -17.25 2.00 6.94
N VAL A 188 -16.99 0.89 6.27
CA VAL A 188 -16.39 0.88 4.94
C VAL A 188 -17.43 1.37 3.93
N ASP A 189 -17.01 2.23 3.01
CA ASP A 189 -17.84 2.80 1.94
C ASP A 189 -17.04 2.78 0.64
N LEU A 190 -17.21 1.71 -0.15
CA LEU A 190 -16.54 1.48 -1.43
C LEU A 190 -17.41 2.05 -2.56
N LYS A 191 -16.96 3.13 -3.19
CA LYS A 191 -17.70 3.82 -4.25
C LYS A 191 -17.24 3.41 -5.64
N ALA A 192 -18.13 3.55 -6.61
CA ALA A 192 -17.81 3.37 -8.02
C ALA A 192 -16.72 4.36 -8.47
N GLY A 193 -15.86 3.92 -9.39
CA GLY A 193 -14.78 4.73 -9.97
C GLY A 193 -13.64 5.05 -8.99
N ARG A 194 -13.49 4.24 -7.94
CA ARG A 194 -12.42 4.39 -6.94
C ARG A 194 -11.71 3.06 -6.72
N SER A 195 -10.39 3.16 -6.57
CA SER A 195 -9.51 2.05 -6.23
C SER A 195 -9.08 2.16 -4.78
N TYR A 196 -9.44 1.20 -3.95
CA TYR A 196 -9.11 1.13 -2.54
C TYR A 196 -7.97 0.14 -2.32
N THR A 197 -6.93 0.55 -1.61
CA THR A 197 -5.93 -0.38 -1.08
C THR A 197 -6.05 -0.41 0.44
N ILE A 198 -6.29 -1.60 0.98
CA ILE A 198 -6.22 -1.87 2.42
C ILE A 198 -4.88 -2.54 2.71
N VAL A 199 -4.15 -2.00 3.67
CA VAL A 199 -2.87 -2.57 4.12
C VAL A 199 -3.06 -3.14 5.51
N LEU A 200 -2.81 -4.44 5.64
CA LEU A 200 -2.78 -5.13 6.93
C LEU A 200 -1.40 -5.00 7.54
N THR A 201 -1.32 -4.60 8.80
CA THR A 201 -0.07 -4.50 9.56
C THR A 201 -0.29 -4.91 11.02
N LEU A 202 0.76 -4.95 11.82
CA LEU A 202 0.65 -5.10 13.26
C LEU A 202 0.66 -3.74 13.94
N GLY A 203 -0.23 -3.52 14.89
CA GLY A 203 -0.13 -2.41 15.84
C GLY A 203 1.08 -2.54 16.77
N LYS A 204 1.38 -1.48 17.55
CA LYS A 204 2.49 -1.47 18.53
C LYS A 204 2.40 -2.58 19.59
N LYS A 205 1.22 -3.16 19.80
CA LYS A 205 0.96 -4.28 20.72
C LYS A 205 0.99 -5.66 20.05
N GLY A 206 1.33 -5.74 18.76
CA GLY A 206 1.35 -7.00 18.00
C GLY A 206 -0.04 -7.49 17.58
N THR A 207 -1.07 -6.66 17.67
CA THR A 207 -2.43 -6.98 17.19
C THR A 207 -2.60 -6.59 15.74
N LEU A 208 -3.34 -7.36 14.95
CA LEU A 208 -3.66 -7.01 13.56
C LEU A 208 -4.40 -5.67 13.51
N GLU A 209 -3.89 -4.76 12.69
CA GLU A 209 -4.49 -3.48 12.35
C GLU A 209 -4.61 -3.37 10.82
N ALA A 210 -5.52 -2.51 10.37
CA ALA A 210 -5.62 -2.14 8.97
C ALA A 210 -5.68 -0.63 8.84
N PHE A 211 -5.11 -0.12 7.76
CA PHE A 211 -5.34 1.23 7.27
C PHE A 211 -5.58 1.18 5.78
N TRP A 212 -6.15 2.24 5.23
CA TRP A 212 -6.51 2.28 3.83
C TRP A 212 -6.25 3.66 3.24
N PHE A 213 -6.08 3.65 1.93
CA PHE A 213 -6.12 4.83 1.08
C PHE A 213 -6.86 4.45 -0.19
N GLU A 214 -7.41 5.46 -0.85
CA GLU A 214 -8.08 5.32 -2.12
C GLU A 214 -7.39 6.17 -3.18
N ASP A 215 -7.44 5.70 -4.41
CA ASP A 215 -7.01 6.41 -5.59
C ASP A 215 -8.23 6.61 -6.50
N MET A 216 -8.35 7.82 -7.02
CA MET A 216 -9.33 8.17 -8.03
C MET A 216 -8.63 8.84 -9.20
N GLN A 217 -9.09 8.56 -10.41
CA GLN A 217 -8.63 9.33 -11.55
C GLN A 217 -9.01 10.79 -11.37
N SER A 218 -8.09 11.68 -11.71
CA SER A 218 -8.39 13.10 -11.72
C SER A 218 -9.27 13.34 -12.95
N THR A 219 -10.52 13.73 -12.75
CA THR A 219 -11.35 14.26 -13.84
C THR A 219 -10.71 15.55 -14.33
N ASN A 220 -10.25 15.57 -15.59
CA ASN A 220 -9.85 16.80 -16.27
C ASN A 220 -11.02 17.78 -16.37
#